data_AF-A0AAV1ZKX8-F1
#
_entry.id   AF-A0AAV1ZKX8-F1
#
_cell.length_a   1.000
_cell.length_b   1.000
_cell.length_c   1.000
_cell.angle_alpha   90.00
_cell.angle_beta   90.00
_cell.angle_gamma   90.00
#
_symmetry.space_group_name_H-M   'P 1'
#
loop_
_entity.id
_entity.type
_entity.pdbx_description
1 polymer ?
#
loop_
_entity_poly.entity_id
_entity_poly.type
_entity_poly.pdbx_seq_one_letter_code
_entity_poly.pdbx_strand_id
1 'polypeptide(L)'
;MCDILSDTRQCPVISQDDSYSEKEMLAQTSNEDETNKDAIPEVLEKPDSNSAVSSQLLEKLSTGVLSLYVEDMKKSSSSLAELTRNQNIVIETLEQENARVSDGLTAYPLDEMFSRIKLYHQKVLLLKKDMLTIHERTSKLKKRAMKLQQQKQKEALQKELQRDREIERDKQLAPKIATKSMHGK
;
A
#
# COMPACT_ATOMS: atom_id res chain seq x y z
N MET A 1 26.56 9.13 17.82
CA MET A 1 26.30 7.68 17.90
C MET A 1 25.35 7.34 16.78
N CYS A 2 25.89 6.63 15.78
CA CYS A 2 25.24 5.90 14.70
C CYS A 2 24.16 6.60 13.86
N ASP A 3 24.63 7.39 12.89
CA ASP A 3 24.00 7.54 11.58
C ASP A 3 24.28 6.27 10.75
N ILE A 4 23.29 5.42 10.50
CA ILE A 4 23.42 4.36 9.48
C ILE A 4 22.05 4.09 8.84
N LEU A 5 22.06 4.05 7.49
CA LEU A 5 21.07 3.54 6.54
C LEU A 5 20.07 4.54 5.95
N SER A 6 20.60 5.44 5.12
CA SER A 6 19.96 5.78 3.86
C SER A 6 20.16 4.61 2.88
N ASP A 7 19.14 3.80 2.63
CA ASP A 7 19.10 2.91 1.46
C ASP A 7 17.75 3.10 0.76
N THR A 8 17.71 4.13 -0.08
CA THR A 8 16.66 4.33 -1.08
C THR A 8 16.91 3.34 -2.20
N ARG A 9 16.45 2.10 -2.03
CA ARG A 9 16.23 1.23 -3.19
C ARG A 9 14.98 1.70 -3.90
N GLN A 10 15.22 2.42 -4.98
CA GLN A 10 14.31 2.60 -6.10
C GLN A 10 13.64 1.25 -6.42
N CYS A 11 12.36 1.12 -6.05
CA CYS A 11 11.48 0.19 -6.72
C CYS A 11 11.20 0.78 -8.10
N PRO A 12 11.43 0.05 -9.20
CA PRO A 12 10.98 0.51 -10.49
C PRO A 12 9.45 0.53 -10.45
N VAL A 13 8.91 1.73 -10.58
CA VAL A 13 7.50 1.96 -10.89
C VAL A 13 7.22 1.18 -12.17
N ILE A 14 6.42 0.12 -12.08
CA ILE A 14 5.75 -0.43 -13.25
C ILE A 14 4.78 0.67 -13.67
N SER A 15 5.23 1.47 -14.63
CA SER A 15 4.41 2.47 -15.27
C SER A 15 3.37 1.71 -16.07
N GLN A 16 2.11 1.85 -15.69
CA GLN A 16 0.98 1.55 -16.55
C GLN A 16 1.09 2.48 -17.75
N ASP A 17 1.43 1.93 -18.91
CA ASP A 17 0.96 2.34 -20.23
C ASP A 17 1.51 1.35 -21.25
N ASP A 18 0.83 0.21 -21.40
CA ASP A 18 0.87 -0.60 -22.61
C ASP A 18 -0.49 -1.29 -22.76
N SER A 19 -1.42 -0.62 -23.43
CA SER A 19 -2.63 -1.24 -23.93
C SER A 19 -2.27 -2.09 -25.15
N TYR A 20 -2.00 -3.38 -24.96
CA TYR A 20 -1.90 -4.32 -26.08
C TYR A 20 -3.29 -4.88 -26.39
N SER A 21 -3.89 -4.34 -27.44
CA SER A 21 -5.15 -4.82 -28.02
C SER A 21 -4.84 -5.89 -29.06
N GLU A 22 -5.05 -7.16 -28.73
CA GLU A 22 -5.13 -8.22 -29.73
C GLU A 22 -6.60 -8.56 -29.98
N LYS A 23 -7.12 -8.02 -31.10
CA LYS A 23 -8.21 -8.63 -31.86
C LYS A 23 -7.57 -9.56 -32.89
N GLU A 24 -7.47 -10.85 -32.61
CA GLU A 24 -7.31 -11.82 -33.68
C GLU A 24 -8.69 -12.18 -34.24
N MET A 25 -8.93 -11.72 -35.46
CA MET A 25 -10.07 -12.10 -36.28
C MET A 25 -9.73 -13.37 -37.06
N LEU A 26 -10.56 -14.40 -36.89
CA LEU A 26 -10.78 -15.40 -37.93
C LEU A 26 -11.11 -14.69 -39.25
N ALA A 27 -10.37 -15.00 -40.32
CA ALA A 27 -10.84 -14.80 -41.68
C ALA A 27 -10.33 -15.92 -42.59
N GLN A 28 -11.30 -16.52 -43.26
CA GLN A 28 -11.18 -17.58 -44.25
C GLN A 28 -10.58 -17.06 -45.56
N THR A 29 -9.86 -17.96 -46.23
CA THR A 29 -9.71 -18.17 -47.68
C THR A 29 -10.20 -17.08 -48.64
N SER A 30 -9.31 -16.59 -49.50
CA SER A 30 -9.61 -16.39 -50.92
C SER A 30 -8.33 -16.59 -51.75
N ASN A 31 -8.47 -17.41 -52.80
CA ASN A 31 -7.49 -17.59 -53.86
C ASN A 31 -7.35 -16.30 -54.66
N GLU A 32 -6.14 -16.00 -55.13
CA GLU A 32 -5.93 -15.45 -56.47
C GLU A 32 -4.50 -15.76 -56.93
N ASP A 33 -4.41 -16.13 -58.21
CA ASP A 33 -3.27 -16.69 -58.93
C ASP A 33 -2.03 -15.76 -58.93
N GLU A 34 -0.85 -16.33 -58.71
CA GLU A 34 0.33 -15.93 -59.47
C GLU A 34 1.11 -17.15 -59.98
N THR A 35 1.12 -17.22 -61.29
CA THR A 35 1.99 -18.04 -62.12
C THR A 35 3.46 -17.74 -61.84
N ASN A 36 4.24 -18.71 -61.36
CA ASN A 36 5.59 -18.84 -61.87
C ASN A 36 6.14 -20.27 -61.81
N LYS A 37 6.78 -20.58 -62.93
CA LYS A 37 7.49 -21.79 -63.30
C LYS A 37 8.57 -22.11 -62.27
N ASP A 38 8.37 -23.20 -61.54
CA ASP A 38 9.50 -24.06 -61.19
C ASP A 38 9.23 -25.43 -61.78
N ALA A 39 9.93 -25.68 -62.88
CA ALA A 39 9.99 -26.96 -63.54
C ALA A 39 10.55 -27.99 -62.55
N ILE A 40 9.65 -28.71 -61.89
CA ILE A 40 9.95 -30.04 -61.40
C ILE A 40 10.37 -30.82 -62.66
N PRO A 41 11.60 -31.35 -62.74
CA PRO A 41 11.87 -32.33 -63.75
C PRO A 41 11.05 -33.55 -63.34
N GLU A 42 9.90 -33.74 -64.01
CA GLU A 42 9.19 -35.00 -64.06
C GLU A 42 10.11 -35.99 -64.78
N VAL A 43 11.18 -36.41 -64.10
CA VAL A 43 11.88 -37.65 -64.43
C VAL A 43 10.94 -38.74 -63.96
N LEU A 44 9.96 -39.03 -64.79
CA LEU A 44 9.29 -40.32 -64.80
C LEU A 44 10.36 -41.33 -65.22
N GLU A 45 11.25 -41.69 -64.29
CA GLU A 45 12.05 -42.89 -64.43
C GLU A 45 11.05 -44.04 -64.53
N LYS A 46 10.89 -44.56 -65.75
CA LYS A 46 10.28 -45.86 -65.96
C LYS A 46 11.00 -46.82 -65.02
N PRO A 47 10.30 -47.59 -64.17
CA PRO A 47 10.98 -48.56 -63.33
C PRO A 47 11.69 -49.53 -64.27
N ASP A 48 13.01 -49.54 -64.22
CA ASP A 48 13.83 -50.54 -64.89
C ASP A 48 13.25 -51.91 -64.52
N SER A 49 12.77 -52.61 -65.55
CA SER A 49 11.97 -53.84 -65.41
C SER A 49 12.81 -55.06 -64.98
N ASN A 50 13.93 -54.83 -64.29
CA ASN A 50 14.83 -55.85 -63.75
C ASN A 50 15.15 -55.72 -62.25
N SER A 51 14.42 -54.90 -61.51
CA SER A 51 14.34 -55.03 -60.03
C SER A 51 12.93 -55.43 -59.64
N ALA A 52 12.54 -56.67 -59.94
CA ALA A 52 11.34 -57.26 -59.36
C ALA A 52 11.62 -57.51 -57.88
N VAL A 53 11.59 -56.45 -57.07
CA VAL A 53 11.60 -56.56 -55.61
C VAL A 53 10.43 -57.47 -55.26
N SER A 54 10.72 -58.63 -54.67
CA SER A 54 9.65 -59.56 -54.32
C SER A 54 8.68 -58.86 -53.37
N SER A 55 7.38 -59.04 -53.57
CA SER A 55 6.36 -58.47 -52.69
C SER A 55 6.63 -58.81 -51.21
N GLN A 56 7.22 -59.97 -50.95
CA GLN A 56 7.67 -60.39 -49.63
C GLN A 56 8.86 -59.58 -49.09
N LEU A 57 9.82 -59.20 -49.93
CA LEU A 57 10.94 -58.36 -49.53
C LEU A 57 10.46 -56.94 -49.19
N LEU A 58 9.54 -56.40 -49.99
CA LEU A 58 8.93 -55.11 -49.75
C LEU A 58 8.14 -55.09 -48.44
N GLU A 59 7.30 -56.12 -48.19
CA GLU A 59 6.58 -56.26 -46.92
C GLU A 59 7.52 -56.35 -45.71
N LYS A 60 8.60 -57.15 -45.81
CA LYS A 60 9.55 -57.29 -44.69
C LYS A 60 10.27 -55.98 -44.39
N LEU A 61 10.65 -55.22 -45.41
CA LEU A 61 11.27 -53.92 -45.23
C LEU A 61 10.29 -52.90 -44.65
N SER A 62 9.07 -52.79 -45.19
CA SER A 62 8.06 -51.88 -44.66
C SER A 62 7.68 -52.23 -43.22
N THR A 63 7.54 -53.52 -42.91
CA THR A 63 7.23 -53.99 -41.55
C THR A 63 8.39 -53.72 -40.59
N GLY A 64 9.64 -53.94 -41.02
CA GLY A 64 10.83 -53.63 -40.22
C GLY A 64 10.98 -52.14 -39.92
N VAL A 65 10.74 -51.28 -40.91
CA VAL A 65 10.76 -49.82 -40.74
C VAL A 65 9.63 -49.35 -39.81
N LEU A 66 8.41 -49.85 -40.00
CA LEU A 66 7.28 -49.54 -39.12
C LEU A 66 7.52 -50.03 -37.70
N SER A 67 8.05 -51.25 -37.54
CA SER A 67 8.41 -51.82 -36.24
C SER A 67 9.43 -50.98 -35.48
N LEU A 68 10.37 -50.32 -36.17
CA LEU A 68 11.40 -49.50 -35.53
C LEU A 68 10.86 -48.16 -35.01
N TYR A 69 9.96 -47.50 -35.76
CA TYR A 69 9.58 -46.12 -35.46
C TYR A 69 8.19 -45.95 -34.83
N VAL A 70 7.26 -46.89 -35.02
CA VAL A 70 5.87 -46.72 -34.57
C VAL A 70 5.76 -46.62 -33.05
N GLU A 71 6.51 -47.43 -32.32
CA GLU A 71 6.49 -47.44 -30.84
C GLU A 71 7.03 -46.12 -30.28
N ASP A 72 8.17 -45.66 -30.78
CA ASP A 72 8.82 -44.40 -30.36
C ASP A 72 7.98 -43.18 -30.71
N MET A 73 7.37 -43.16 -31.90
CA MET A 73 6.42 -42.12 -32.31
C MET A 73 5.19 -42.06 -31.39
N LYS A 74 4.61 -43.22 -31.04
CA LYS A 74 3.49 -43.29 -30.09
C LYS A 74 3.89 -42.81 -28.70
N LYS A 75 5.07 -43.21 -28.23
CA LYS A 75 5.61 -42.79 -26.93
C LYS A 75 5.85 -41.28 -26.88
N SER A 76 6.46 -40.71 -27.92
CA SER A 76 6.67 -39.26 -28.04
C SER A 76 5.34 -38.50 -28.09
N SER A 77 4.39 -38.96 -28.91
CA SER A 77 3.06 -38.38 -29.01
C SER A 77 2.33 -38.40 -27.66
N SER A 78 2.38 -39.53 -26.93
CA SER A 78 1.76 -39.63 -25.60
C SER A 78 2.44 -38.72 -24.58
N SER A 79 3.77 -38.61 -24.61
CA SER A 79 4.51 -37.73 -23.71
C SER A 79 4.20 -36.26 -23.98
N LEU A 80 4.05 -35.87 -25.24
CA LEU A 80 3.66 -34.51 -25.61
C LEU A 80 2.21 -34.20 -25.19
N ALA A 81 1.30 -35.17 -25.32
CA ALA A 81 -0.08 -35.03 -24.86
C ALA A 81 -0.16 -34.85 -23.33
N GLU A 82 0.63 -35.62 -22.57
CA GLU A 82 0.73 -35.47 -21.12
C GLU A 82 1.33 -34.11 -20.73
N LEU A 83 2.40 -33.68 -21.41
CA LEU A 83 3.00 -32.37 -21.19
C LEU A 83 2.00 -31.25 -21.45
N THR A 84 1.25 -31.32 -22.54
CA THR A 84 0.23 -30.33 -22.90
C THR A 84 -0.88 -30.29 -21.85
N ARG A 85 -1.33 -31.46 -21.38
CA ARG A 85 -2.32 -31.54 -20.28
C ARG A 85 -1.80 -30.90 -19.00
N ASN A 86 -0.55 -31.20 -18.63
CA ASN A 86 0.07 -30.65 -17.42
C ASN A 86 0.24 -29.13 -17.53
N GLN A 87 0.61 -28.63 -18.71
CA GLN A 87 0.69 -27.19 -18.98
C GLN A 87 -0.67 -26.51 -18.80
N ASN A 88 -1.75 -27.10 -19.34
CA ASN A 88 -3.10 -26.54 -19.18
C ASN A 88 -3.52 -26.47 -17.69
N ILE A 89 -3.25 -27.52 -16.91
CA ILE A 89 -3.54 -27.51 -15.47
C ILE A 89 -2.78 -26.39 -14.75
N VAL A 90 -1.49 -26.21 -15.07
CA VAL A 90 -0.67 -25.15 -14.47
C VAL A 90 -1.17 -23.77 -14.87
N ILE A 91 -1.57 -23.58 -16.13
CA ILE A 91 -2.15 -22.33 -16.63
C ILE A 91 -3.44 -22.02 -15.87
N GLU A 92 -4.39 -22.95 -15.80
CA GLU A 92 -5.65 -22.78 -15.05
C GLU A 92 -5.38 -22.45 -13.58
N THR A 93 -4.41 -23.11 -12.96
CA THR A 93 -4.03 -22.85 -11.56
C THR A 93 -3.44 -21.44 -11.41
N LEU A 94 -2.56 -21.02 -12.32
CA LEU A 94 -2.00 -19.67 -12.30
C LEU A 94 -3.05 -18.60 -12.53
N GLU A 95 -3.99 -18.81 -13.44
CA GLU A 95 -5.10 -17.91 -13.70
C GLU A 95 -5.98 -17.75 -12.46
N GLN A 96 -6.30 -18.87 -11.78
CA GLN A 96 -7.06 -18.85 -10.53
C GLN A 96 -6.31 -18.10 -9.42
N GLU A 97 -5.01 -18.34 -9.27
CA GLU A 97 -4.18 -17.63 -8.28
C GLU A 97 -4.08 -16.13 -8.60
N ASN A 98 -3.93 -15.78 -9.88
CA ASN A 98 -3.87 -14.38 -10.33
C ASN A 98 -5.20 -13.66 -10.06
N ALA A 99 -6.33 -14.31 -10.34
CA ALA A 99 -7.65 -13.81 -9.98
C ALA A 99 -7.77 -13.58 -8.47
N ARG A 100 -7.34 -14.55 -7.65
CA ARG A 100 -7.36 -14.43 -6.18
C ARG A 100 -6.51 -13.26 -5.68
N VAL A 101 -5.35 -13.02 -6.29
CA VAL A 101 -4.47 -11.89 -5.93
C VAL A 101 -5.12 -10.56 -6.33
N SER A 102 -5.68 -10.48 -7.53
CA SER A 102 -6.41 -9.29 -8.00
C SER A 102 -7.63 -8.98 -7.12
N ASP A 103 -8.41 -9.99 -6.77
CA ASP A 103 -9.55 -9.86 -5.84
C ASP A 103 -9.09 -9.39 -4.47
N GLY A 104 -7.97 -9.91 -3.96
CA GLY A 104 -7.38 -9.44 -2.70
C GLY A 104 -6.96 -7.97 -2.76
N LEU A 105 -6.35 -7.53 -3.86
CA LEU A 105 -5.90 -6.16 -4.06
C LEU A 105 -7.06 -5.17 -4.21
N THR A 106 -8.16 -5.59 -4.85
CA THR A 106 -9.37 -4.77 -5.01
C THR A 106 -10.22 -4.74 -3.74
N ALA A 107 -10.32 -5.84 -3.00
CA ALA A 107 -11.06 -5.92 -1.74
C ALA A 107 -10.46 -5.00 -0.65
N TYR A 108 -9.13 -4.83 -0.66
CA TYR A 108 -8.43 -4.00 0.30
C TYR A 108 -7.59 -2.93 -0.41
N PRO A 109 -8.13 -1.71 -0.62
CA PRO A 109 -7.39 -0.61 -1.23
C PRO A 109 -6.36 -0.05 -0.24
N LEU A 110 -5.25 -0.78 -0.08
CA LEU A 110 -4.18 -0.49 0.88
C LEU A 110 -3.61 0.91 0.68
N ASP A 111 -3.47 1.36 -0.57
CA ASP A 111 -2.97 2.70 -0.89
C ASP A 111 -3.84 3.82 -0.31
N GLU A 112 -5.16 3.64 -0.36
CA GLU A 112 -6.10 4.57 0.25
C GLU A 112 -5.99 4.53 1.78
N MET A 113 -5.90 3.33 2.36
CA MET A 113 -5.71 3.16 3.80
C MET A 113 -4.41 3.83 4.28
N PHE A 114 -3.29 3.62 3.58
CA PHE A 114 -2.00 4.26 3.90
C PHE A 114 -2.07 5.78 3.77
N SER A 115 -2.78 6.29 2.75
CA SER A 115 -3.01 7.73 2.58
C SER A 115 -3.83 8.31 3.74
N ARG A 116 -4.88 7.62 4.17
CA ARG A 116 -5.69 8.00 5.35
C ARG A 116 -4.87 7.96 6.63
N ILE A 117 -4.02 6.94 6.84
CA ILE A 117 -3.13 6.84 8.01
C ILE A 117 -2.20 8.06 8.07
N LYS A 118 -1.54 8.42 6.96
CA LYS A 118 -0.67 9.60 6.89
C LYS A 118 -1.43 10.88 7.22
N LEU A 119 -2.64 11.04 6.68
CA LEU A 119 -3.50 12.19 6.96
C LEU A 119 -3.85 12.30 8.45
N TYR A 120 -4.30 11.21 9.07
CA TYR A 120 -4.67 11.22 10.49
C TYR A 120 -3.47 11.39 11.41
N HIS A 121 -2.33 10.81 11.05
CA HIS A 121 -1.08 11.03 11.77
C HIS A 121 -0.74 12.53 11.82
N GLN A 122 -0.81 13.22 10.68
CA GLN A 122 -0.59 14.66 10.61
C GLN A 122 -1.60 15.44 11.45
N LYS A 123 -2.89 15.07 11.41
CA LYS A 123 -3.93 15.71 12.24
C LYS A 123 -3.63 15.59 13.74
N VAL A 124 -3.18 14.42 14.19
CA VAL A 124 -2.83 14.19 15.60
C VAL A 124 -1.61 15.02 16.01
N LEU A 125 -0.60 15.12 15.14
CA LEU A 125 0.57 15.97 15.39
C LEU A 125 0.19 17.45 15.54
N LEU A 126 -0.69 17.94 14.67
CA LEU A 126 -1.22 19.31 14.75
C LEU A 126 -2.01 19.53 16.04
N LEU A 127 -2.94 18.63 16.37
CA LEU A 127 -3.73 18.73 17.59
C LEU A 127 -2.84 18.73 18.84
N LYS A 128 -1.81 17.88 18.88
CA LYS A 128 -0.82 17.84 19.97
C LYS A 128 -0.12 19.20 20.11
N LYS A 129 0.35 19.78 19.01
CA LYS A 129 1.00 21.10 19.01
C LYS A 129 0.08 22.18 19.55
N ASP A 130 -1.18 22.19 19.11
CA ASP A 130 -2.16 23.19 19.52
C ASP A 130 -2.54 23.02 20.98
N MET A 131 -2.73 21.78 21.44
CA MET A 131 -2.95 21.48 22.86
C MET A 131 -1.79 21.95 23.74
N LEU A 132 -0.54 21.70 23.35
CA LEU A 132 0.63 22.18 24.09
C LEU A 132 0.65 23.72 24.16
N THR A 133 0.36 24.38 23.05
CA THR A 133 0.33 25.84 22.97
C THR A 133 -0.77 26.43 23.87
N ILE A 134 -1.98 25.86 23.83
CA ILE A 134 -3.11 26.27 24.69
C ILE A 134 -2.76 26.04 26.15
N HIS A 135 -2.21 24.87 26.49
CA HIS A 135 -1.81 24.53 27.84
C HIS A 135 -0.77 25.50 28.40
N GLU A 136 0.24 25.86 27.60
CA GLU A 136 1.26 26.83 28.02
C GLU A 136 0.68 28.22 28.27
N ARG A 137 -0.15 28.72 27.34
CA ARG A 137 -0.84 30.02 27.46
C ARG A 137 -1.74 30.05 28.70
N THR A 138 -2.52 29.00 28.89
CA THR A 138 -3.45 28.85 30.03
C THR A 138 -2.68 28.77 31.34
N SER A 139 -1.57 28.02 31.38
CA SER A 139 -0.71 27.92 32.55
C SER A 139 -0.10 29.27 32.95
N LYS A 140 0.39 30.04 31.98
CA LYS A 140 0.91 31.40 32.22
C LYS A 140 -0.18 32.33 32.73
N LEU A 141 -1.38 32.28 32.15
CA LEU A 141 -2.53 33.08 32.59
C LEU A 141 -2.96 32.72 34.01
N LYS A 142 -3.08 31.42 34.33
CA LYS A 142 -3.41 30.93 35.68
C LYS A 142 -2.40 31.44 36.72
N LYS A 143 -1.10 31.39 36.42
CA LYS A 143 -0.06 31.93 37.31
C LYS A 143 -0.24 33.44 37.55
N ARG A 144 -0.55 34.22 36.51
CA ARG A 144 -0.80 35.66 36.64
C ARG A 144 -2.06 35.97 37.47
N ALA A 145 -3.14 35.25 37.21
CA ALA A 145 -4.39 35.39 37.97
C ALA A 145 -4.19 35.12 39.46
N MET A 146 -3.47 34.03 39.79
CA MET A 146 -3.14 33.70 41.19
C MET A 146 -2.31 34.78 41.87
N LYS A 147 -1.28 35.31 41.19
CA LYS A 147 -0.46 36.41 41.73
C LYS A 147 -1.30 37.67 42.00
N LEU A 148 -2.17 38.03 41.06
CA LEU A 148 -3.04 39.19 41.20
C LEU A 148 -4.04 39.01 42.36
N GLN A 149 -4.60 37.81 42.52
CA GLN A 149 -5.48 37.49 43.63
C GLN A 149 -4.75 37.61 44.99
N GLN A 150 -3.56 37.02 45.10
CA GLN A 150 -2.73 37.11 46.31
C GLN A 150 -2.36 38.56 46.65
N GLN A 151 -2.00 39.35 45.64
CA GLN A 151 -1.69 40.77 45.82
C GLN A 151 -2.89 41.55 46.35
N LYS A 152 -4.07 41.38 45.76
CA LYS A 152 -5.31 42.04 46.23
C LYS A 152 -5.66 41.66 47.66
N GLN A 153 -5.52 40.38 48.03
CA GLN A 153 -5.76 39.93 49.41
C GLN A 153 -4.80 40.58 50.40
N LYS A 154 -3.51 40.64 50.04
CA LYS A 154 -2.49 41.29 50.88
C LYS A 154 -2.73 42.79 51.03
N GLU A 155 -3.05 43.49 49.95
CA GLU A 155 -3.36 44.93 49.97
C GLU A 155 -4.61 45.23 50.80
N ALA A 156 -5.66 44.42 50.69
CA ALA A 156 -6.88 44.56 51.49
C ALA A 156 -6.58 44.42 52.99
N LEU A 157 -5.82 43.38 53.37
CA LEU A 157 -5.41 43.15 54.76
C LEU A 157 -4.54 44.30 55.30
N GLN A 158 -3.58 44.78 54.51
CA GLN A 158 -2.73 45.90 54.90
C GLN A 158 -3.52 47.20 55.10
N LYS A 159 -4.50 47.47 54.23
CA LYS A 159 -5.37 48.65 54.32
C LYS A 159 -6.27 48.60 55.56
N GLU A 160 -6.77 47.43 55.93
CA GLU A 160 -7.55 47.23 57.15
C GLU A 160 -6.71 47.44 58.40
N LEU A 161 -5.53 46.80 58.48
CA LEU A 161 -4.58 47.01 59.59
C LEU A 161 -4.16 48.49 59.73
N GLN A 162 -4.04 49.21 58.63
CA GLN A 162 -3.75 50.64 58.68
C GLN A 162 -4.92 51.44 59.23
N ARG A 163 -6.16 51.15 58.80
CA ARG A 163 -7.36 51.76 59.37
C ARG A 163 -7.46 51.50 60.88
N ASP A 164 -7.20 50.28 61.34
CA ASP A 164 -7.24 49.95 62.76
C ASP A 164 -6.21 50.74 63.57
N ARG A 165 -4.99 50.91 63.05
CA ARG A 165 -3.96 51.74 63.69
C ARG A 165 -4.35 53.21 63.78
N GLU A 166 -5.00 53.75 62.74
CA GLU A 166 -5.50 55.13 62.73
C GLU A 166 -6.62 55.30 63.77
N ILE A 167 -7.56 54.36 63.83
CA ILE A 167 -8.64 54.34 64.84
C ILE A 167 -8.07 54.26 66.26
N GLU A 168 -7.05 53.43 66.49
CA GLU A 168 -6.40 53.34 67.81
C GLU A 168 -5.66 54.64 68.19
N ARG A 169 -5.03 55.33 67.23
CA ARG A 169 -4.46 56.66 67.49
C ARG A 169 -5.53 57.68 67.85
N ASP A 170 -6.66 57.68 67.13
CA ASP A 170 -7.76 58.60 67.40
C ASP A 170 -8.39 58.34 68.78
N LYS A 171 -8.53 57.07 69.18
CA LYS A 171 -9.00 56.70 70.54
C LYS A 171 -8.06 57.19 71.64
N GLN A 172 -6.75 57.10 71.45
CA GLN A 172 -5.77 57.53 72.45
C GLN A 172 -5.72 59.05 72.62
N LEU A 173 -6.02 59.79 71.55
CA LEU A 173 -6.11 61.26 71.56
C LEU A 173 -7.51 61.77 71.93
N ALA A 174 -8.48 60.89 72.16
CA ALA A 174 -9.82 61.27 72.59
C ALA A 174 -9.79 61.84 74.02
N PRO A 175 -10.40 63.02 74.25
CA PRO A 175 -10.40 63.66 75.57
C PRO A 175 -11.11 62.78 76.59
N LYS A 176 -10.41 62.37 77.66
CA LYS A 176 -11.03 61.68 78.80
C LYS A 176 -11.94 62.66 79.54
N ILE A 177 -13.24 62.43 79.48
CA ILE A 177 -14.22 63.25 80.21
C ILE A 177 -14.02 62.96 81.70
N ALA A 178 -13.62 63.99 82.47
CA ALA A 178 -13.52 63.89 83.93
C ALA A 178 -14.93 63.79 84.53
N THR A 179 -15.34 62.58 84.94
CA THR A 179 -16.56 62.43 85.73
C THR A 179 -16.32 63.03 87.10
N LYS A 180 -16.94 64.19 87.35
CA LYS A 180 -16.95 64.88 88.64
C LYS A 180 -17.54 63.94 89.69
N SER A 181 -16.73 63.50 90.65
CA SER A 181 -17.21 62.81 91.86
C SER A 181 -18.23 63.71 92.55
N MET A 182 -19.47 63.22 92.63
CA MET A 182 -20.54 63.83 93.41
C MET A 182 -20.20 63.68 94.89
N HIS A 183 -19.52 64.68 95.47
CA HIS A 183 -19.55 64.92 96.92
C HIS A 183 -20.55 66.05 97.19
N GLY A 184 -21.78 65.65 97.53
CA GLY A 184 -22.83 66.53 98.00
C GLY A 184 -23.31 66.09 99.37
N LYS A 185 -22.82 66.82 100.38
CA LYS A 185 -23.32 67.05 101.76
C LYS A 185 -23.96 65.92 102.54
#